data_AF-A0A538A0X6-F1
#
_entry.id   AF-A0A538A0X6-F1
#
_cell.length_a   1.000
_cell.length_b   1.000
_cell.length_c   1.000
_cell.angle_alpha   90.00
_cell.angle_beta   90.00
_cell.angle_gamma   90.00
#
_symmetry.space_group_name_H-M   'P 1'
#
loop_
_entity.id
_entity.type
_entity.pdbx_description
1 polymer ?
#
loop_
_entity_poly.entity_id
_entity_poly.type
_entity_poly.pdbx_seq_one_letter_code
_entity_poly.pdbx_strand_id
1 'polypeptide(L)'
;METNGRPQGEPTETIRIAAAGDVHCRESHRDETIAAFAKLEGKVDMVLLAGDLTTCGEPAEAQVLADACQPLTAPVIAVLGNHDWHVGRADEVNAILEDAGIEMLERSSTIHQIRGHEVGIAGAKGFVGG
;
A
#
# COMPACT_ATOMS: atom_id res chain seq x y z
N MET A 1 33.27 -24.21 35.49
CA MET A 1 32.24 -23.17 35.39
C MET A 1 32.45 -22.48 34.06
N GLU A 2 31.84 -23.00 33.01
CA GLU A 2 31.89 -22.42 31.66
C GLU A 2 30.52 -21.80 31.39
N THR A 3 30.45 -20.47 31.36
CA THR A 3 29.27 -19.74 30.94
C THR A 3 29.29 -19.67 29.42
N ASN A 4 28.50 -20.53 28.76
CA ASN A 4 28.20 -20.39 27.33
C ASN A 4 27.46 -19.07 27.10
N GLY A 5 28.21 -18.03 26.73
CA GLY A 5 27.66 -16.79 26.23
C GLY A 5 26.95 -17.06 24.91
N ARG A 6 25.62 -17.01 24.91
CA ARG A 6 24.86 -16.84 23.66
C ARG A 6 25.37 -15.56 23.00
N PRO A 7 25.67 -15.56 21.68
CA PRO A 7 25.83 -14.31 20.97
C PRO A 7 24.50 -13.56 21.10
N GLN A 8 24.51 -12.42 21.80
CA GLN A 8 23.43 -11.45 21.72
C GLN A 8 23.52 -10.88 20.32
N GLY A 9 22.70 -11.40 19.39
CA GLY A 9 22.52 -10.74 18.11
C GLY A 9 22.00 -9.34 18.39
N GLU A 10 22.62 -8.34 17.76
CA GLU A 10 22.06 -7.00 17.58
C GLU A 10 20.55 -7.16 17.29
N PRO A 11 19.65 -6.37 17.92
CA PRO A 11 18.23 -6.47 17.60
C PRO A 11 18.09 -6.30 16.09
N THR A 12 17.71 -7.36 15.38
CA THR A 12 17.42 -7.27 13.96
C THR A 12 16.34 -6.20 13.82
N GLU A 13 16.70 -5.09 13.19
CA GLU A 13 15.80 -3.98 12.91
C GLU A 13 14.58 -4.55 12.17
N THR A 14 13.46 -4.67 12.88
CA THR A 14 12.22 -5.22 12.31
C THR A 14 11.61 -4.20 11.38
N ILE A 15 11.35 -4.59 10.13
CA ILE A 15 10.59 -3.79 9.16
C ILE A 15 9.10 -4.02 9.41
N ARG A 16 8.35 -2.94 9.63
CA ARG A 16 6.90 -2.99 9.84
C ARG A 16 6.18 -2.59 8.57
N ILE A 17 5.46 -3.54 7.99
CA ILE A 17 4.68 -3.33 6.78
C ILE A 17 3.21 -3.38 7.15
N ALA A 18 2.45 -2.32 6.85
CA ALA A 18 1.00 -2.40 6.82
C ALA A 18 0.58 -2.91 5.44
N ALA A 19 -0.22 -3.96 5.40
CA ALA A 19 -0.73 -4.51 4.15
C ALA A 19 -2.26 -4.63 4.25
N ALA A 20 -2.93 -4.16 3.20
CA ALA A 20 -4.37 -4.28 3.04
C ALA A 20 -4.70 -4.56 1.57
N GLY A 21 -5.92 -5.02 1.32
CA GLY A 21 -6.56 -5.09 0.02
C GLY A 21 -8.06 -4.91 0.26
N ASP A 22 -8.85 -4.81 -0.80
CA ASP A 22 -10.31 -4.66 -0.68
C ASP A 22 -10.69 -3.47 0.21
N VAL A 23 -9.99 -2.35 0.04
CA VAL A 23 -10.28 -1.13 0.80
C VAL A 23 -11.68 -0.61 0.43
N HIS A 24 -12.09 -0.80 -0.83
CA HIS A 24 -13.40 -0.39 -1.36
C HIS A 24 -13.73 1.05 -0.95
N CYS A 25 -12.80 1.97 -1.27
CA CYS A 25 -12.99 3.38 -0.99
C CYS A 25 -14.26 3.88 -1.65
N ARG A 26 -15.00 4.69 -0.90
CA ARG A 26 -16.23 5.33 -1.34
C ARG A 26 -16.39 6.67 -0.63
N GLU A 27 -17.00 7.63 -1.30
CA GLU A 27 -17.19 8.99 -0.77
C GLU A 27 -17.91 8.99 0.58
N SER A 28 -18.89 8.08 0.78
CA SER A 28 -19.66 7.99 2.02
C SER A 28 -18.86 7.54 3.24
N HIS A 29 -17.67 6.95 3.06
CA HIS A 29 -16.77 6.53 4.14
C HIS A 29 -15.44 7.31 4.15
N ARG A 30 -15.36 8.42 3.42
CA ARG A 30 -14.12 9.19 3.24
C ARG A 30 -13.41 9.50 4.56
N ASP A 31 -14.13 10.03 5.53
CA ASP A 31 -13.54 10.44 6.81
C ASP A 31 -13.03 9.23 7.62
N GLU A 32 -13.71 8.08 7.53
CA GLU A 32 -13.28 6.85 8.18
C GLU A 32 -12.00 6.30 7.55
N THR A 33 -11.92 6.30 6.22
CA THR A 33 -10.71 5.88 5.47
C THR A 33 -9.53 6.77 5.82
N ILE A 34 -9.70 8.10 5.78
CA ILE A 34 -8.64 9.06 6.16
C ILE A 34 -8.19 8.83 7.60
N ALA A 35 -9.13 8.68 8.53
CA ALA A 35 -8.81 8.42 9.93
C ALA A 35 -8.10 7.08 10.16
N ALA A 36 -8.39 6.06 9.34
CA ALA A 36 -7.71 4.77 9.42
C ALA A 36 -6.26 4.87 8.95
N PHE A 37 -6.00 5.50 7.81
CA PHE A 37 -4.65 5.67 7.28
C PHE A 37 -3.80 6.60 8.16
N ALA A 38 -4.37 7.68 8.68
CA ALA A 38 -3.67 8.59 9.61
C ALA A 38 -3.12 7.87 10.86
N LYS A 39 -3.72 6.75 11.28
CA LYS A 39 -3.23 5.96 12.43
C LYS A 39 -1.94 5.17 12.11
N LEU A 40 -1.61 4.97 10.84
CA LEU A 40 -0.42 4.27 10.38
C LEU A 40 0.83 5.16 10.46
N GLU A 41 0.64 6.48 10.39
CA GLU A 41 1.74 7.43 10.34
C GLU A 41 2.69 7.29 11.54
N GLY A 42 3.99 7.22 11.26
CA GLY A 42 5.06 6.99 12.23
C GLY A 42 5.12 5.57 12.85
N LYS A 43 4.19 4.67 12.50
CA LYS A 43 4.14 3.29 13.05
C LYS A 43 4.57 2.22 12.06
N VAL A 44 4.57 2.55 10.78
CA VAL A 44 4.93 1.62 9.69
C VAL A 44 6.09 2.19 8.90
N ASP A 45 6.87 1.30 8.32
CA ASP A 45 7.98 1.65 7.46
C ASP A 45 7.58 1.56 5.96
N MET A 46 6.43 0.93 5.65
CA MET A 46 5.86 0.80 4.30
C MET A 46 4.37 0.43 4.36
N VAL A 47 3.60 0.83 3.34
CA VAL A 47 2.21 0.40 3.12
C VAL A 47 2.08 -0.33 1.79
N LEU A 48 1.41 -1.48 1.78
CA LEU A 48 1.11 -2.27 0.59
C LEU A 48 -0.41 -2.39 0.40
N LEU A 49 -0.92 -2.02 -0.78
CA LEU A 49 -2.34 -2.10 -1.12
C LEU A 49 -2.57 -3.07 -2.31
N ALA A 50 -3.10 -4.25 -2.02
CA ALA A 50 -3.16 -5.38 -2.93
C ALA A 50 -4.50 -5.51 -3.69
N GLY A 51 -4.94 -4.43 -4.35
CA GLY A 51 -6.14 -4.45 -5.21
C GLY A 51 -7.45 -4.11 -4.52
N ASP A 52 -8.46 -3.83 -5.36
CA ASP A 52 -9.83 -3.43 -5.00
C ASP A 52 -9.82 -2.19 -4.08
N LEU A 53 -9.13 -1.18 -4.57
CA LEU A 53 -8.89 0.08 -3.86
C LEU A 53 -10.15 0.94 -3.84
N THR A 54 -10.88 0.93 -4.95
CA THR A 54 -12.15 1.62 -5.18
C THR A 54 -13.31 0.62 -5.21
N THR A 55 -14.54 1.09 -4.97
CA THR A 55 -15.72 0.20 -4.96
C THR A 55 -16.16 -0.15 -6.39
N CYS A 56 -16.07 0.82 -7.31
CA CYS A 56 -16.58 0.71 -8.67
C CYS A 56 -15.54 1.10 -9.75
N GLY A 57 -14.36 1.60 -9.37
CA GLY A 57 -13.39 2.16 -10.32
C GLY A 57 -13.64 3.62 -10.66
N GLU A 58 -14.41 4.35 -9.85
CA GLU A 58 -14.68 5.77 -10.10
C GLU A 58 -13.51 6.65 -9.61
N PRO A 59 -13.09 7.66 -10.38
CA PRO A 59 -12.03 8.60 -9.97
C PRO A 59 -12.27 9.32 -8.64
N ALA A 60 -13.53 9.58 -8.29
CA ALA A 60 -13.88 10.19 -7.00
C ALA A 60 -13.55 9.25 -5.82
N GLU A 61 -13.65 7.93 -6.02
CA GLU A 61 -13.28 6.92 -5.03
C GLU A 61 -11.76 6.80 -4.90
N ALA A 62 -11.03 6.92 -6.01
CA ALA A 62 -9.57 6.99 -6.02
C ALA A 62 -9.07 8.24 -5.25
N GLN A 63 -9.77 9.38 -5.41
CA GLN A 63 -9.44 10.60 -4.69
C GLN A 63 -9.54 10.42 -3.16
N VAL A 64 -10.53 9.67 -2.68
CA VAL A 64 -10.63 9.33 -1.24
C VAL A 64 -9.38 8.61 -0.74
N LEU A 65 -8.86 7.66 -1.52
CA LEU A 65 -7.63 6.94 -1.15
C LEU A 65 -6.40 7.86 -1.23
N ALA A 66 -6.28 8.66 -2.28
CA ALA A 66 -5.24 9.67 -2.42
C ALA A 66 -5.17 10.61 -1.20
N ASP A 67 -6.34 11.10 -0.76
CA ASP A 67 -6.45 11.99 0.39
C ASP A 67 -6.12 11.28 1.71
N ALA A 68 -6.41 9.98 1.81
CA ALA A 68 -6.06 9.16 2.97
C ALA A 68 -4.55 8.88 3.06
N CYS A 69 -3.85 8.81 1.92
CA CYS A 69 -2.42 8.58 1.84
C CYS A 69 -1.56 9.84 2.00
N GLN A 70 -2.09 11.03 1.70
CA GLN A 70 -1.41 12.33 1.90
C GLN A 70 -0.64 12.51 3.22
N PRO A 71 -1.17 12.14 4.41
CA PRO A 71 -0.45 12.30 5.67
C PRO A 71 0.66 11.27 5.90
N LEU A 72 0.78 10.25 5.05
CA LEU A 72 1.77 9.19 5.21
C LEU A 72 3.13 9.60 4.68
N THR A 73 4.16 9.43 5.51
CA THR A 73 5.57 9.57 5.09
C THR A 73 6.17 8.26 4.59
N ALA A 74 5.59 7.13 5.00
CA ALA A 74 5.99 5.82 4.52
C ALA A 74 5.58 5.62 3.06
N PRO A 75 6.42 4.96 2.23
CA PRO A 75 6.06 4.66 0.84
C PRO A 75 4.81 3.78 0.79
N VAL A 76 3.89 4.14 -0.09
CA VAL A 76 2.67 3.38 -0.38
C VAL A 76 2.81 2.75 -1.75
N ILE A 77 2.73 1.43 -1.82
CA ILE A 77 2.82 0.67 -3.07
C ILE A 77 1.50 -0.04 -3.28
N ALA A 78 0.92 0.06 -4.47
CA ALA A 78 -0.39 -0.47 -4.76
C ALA A 78 -0.47 -1.19 -6.11
N VAL A 79 -1.42 -2.11 -6.21
CA VAL A 79 -1.82 -2.79 -7.44
C VAL A 79 -3.31 -2.54 -7.62
N LEU A 80 -3.77 -2.29 -8.85
CA LEU A 80 -5.19 -2.21 -9.15
C LEU A 80 -5.83 -3.61 -9.17
N GLY A 81 -6.98 -3.74 -8.50
CA GLY A 81 -7.80 -4.95 -8.50
C GLY A 81 -8.76 -5.02 -9.68
N ASN A 82 -9.84 -5.79 -9.51
CA ASN A 82 -10.84 -5.98 -10.57
C ASN A 82 -11.95 -4.94 -10.51
N HIS A 83 -12.27 -4.47 -9.30
CA HIS A 83 -13.26 -3.41 -9.11
C HIS A 83 -12.75 -2.06 -9.63
N ASP A 84 -11.45 -1.82 -9.57
CA ASP A 84 -10.82 -0.61 -10.11
C ASP A 84 -10.98 -0.48 -11.64
N TRP A 85 -11.34 -1.56 -12.34
CA TRP A 85 -11.54 -1.60 -13.79
C TRP A 85 -13.02 -1.58 -14.20
N HIS A 86 -13.96 -1.65 -13.26
CA HIS A 86 -15.37 -1.93 -13.56
C HIS A 86 -16.03 -0.90 -14.48
N VAL A 87 -15.71 0.38 -14.32
CA VAL A 87 -16.26 1.47 -15.15
C VAL A 87 -15.36 1.86 -16.33
N GLY A 88 -14.26 1.13 -16.58
CA GLY A 88 -13.37 1.39 -17.72
C GLY A 88 -12.54 2.67 -17.60
N ARG A 89 -12.39 3.23 -16.39
CA ARG A 89 -11.63 4.46 -16.08
C ARG A 89 -10.37 4.19 -15.27
N ALA A 90 -9.83 2.98 -15.36
CA ALA A 90 -8.66 2.55 -14.60
C ALA A 90 -7.44 3.47 -14.81
N ASP A 91 -7.26 4.02 -16.01
CA ASP A 91 -6.17 4.96 -16.31
C ASP A 91 -6.30 6.26 -15.49
N GLU A 92 -7.52 6.77 -15.32
CA GLU A 92 -7.80 7.96 -14.50
C GLU A 92 -7.59 7.66 -13.01
N VAL A 93 -8.04 6.50 -12.55
CA VAL A 93 -7.80 6.02 -11.18
C VAL A 93 -6.30 5.91 -10.93
N ASN A 94 -5.54 5.31 -11.85
CA ASN A 94 -4.11 5.14 -11.72
C ASN A 94 -3.40 6.50 -11.64
N ALA A 95 -3.74 7.42 -12.54
CA ALA A 95 -3.17 8.77 -12.56
C ALA A 95 -3.40 9.52 -11.24
N ILE A 96 -4.62 9.45 -10.67
CA ILE A 96 -4.94 10.10 -9.39
C ILE A 96 -4.10 9.53 -8.24
N LEU A 97 -3.92 8.20 -8.21
CA LEU A 97 -3.15 7.54 -7.15
C LEU A 97 -1.65 7.86 -7.29
N GLU A 98 -1.12 7.84 -8.52
CA GLU A 98 0.27 8.21 -8.82
C GLU A 98 0.55 9.68 -8.47
N ASP A 99 -0.35 10.60 -8.83
CA ASP A 99 -0.25 12.03 -8.48
C ASP A 99 -0.27 12.27 -6.96
N ALA A 100 -0.87 11.35 -6.20
CA ALA A 100 -0.88 11.36 -4.74
C ALA A 100 0.40 10.77 -4.11
N GLY A 101 1.35 10.29 -4.92
CA GLY A 101 2.60 9.68 -4.47
C GLY A 101 2.49 8.19 -4.16
N ILE A 102 1.42 7.52 -4.59
CA ILE A 102 1.29 6.07 -4.47
C ILE A 102 2.01 5.43 -5.66
N GLU A 103 2.94 4.52 -5.38
CA GLU A 103 3.66 3.79 -6.43
C GLU A 103 2.82 2.63 -6.94
N MET A 104 2.38 2.74 -8.20
CA MET A 104 1.51 1.75 -8.82
C MET A 104 2.34 0.68 -9.55
N LEU A 105 2.06 -0.59 -9.25
CA LEU A 105 2.70 -1.73 -9.90
C LEU A 105 1.72 -2.47 -10.80
N GLU A 106 2.03 -2.57 -12.10
CA GLU A 106 1.32 -3.39 -13.06
C GLU A 106 2.27 -4.38 -13.74
N ARG A 107 2.25 -5.65 -13.29
CA ARG A 107 3.14 -6.70 -13.79
C ARG A 107 4.62 -6.27 -13.77
N SER A 108 4.97 -5.52 -12.73
CA SER A 108 6.28 -4.92 -12.51
C SER A 108 6.73 -5.14 -11.07
N SER A 109 7.97 -4.79 -10.78
CA SER A 109 8.53 -4.83 -9.44
C SER A 109 9.35 -3.60 -9.14
N THR A 110 9.45 -3.27 -7.87
CA THR A 110 10.25 -2.16 -7.34
C THR A 110 11.10 -2.62 -6.16
N ILE A 111 12.15 -1.87 -5.84
CA ILE A 111 13.04 -2.15 -4.71
C ILE A 111 13.17 -0.88 -3.88
N HIS A 112 12.87 -1.00 -2.58
CA HIS A 112 12.98 0.09 -1.62
C HIS A 112 14.05 -0.21 -0.58
N GLN A 113 14.80 0.82 -0.18
CA GLN A 113 15.74 0.76 0.94
C GLN A 113 15.01 1.13 2.23
N ILE A 114 14.71 0.16 3.09
CA ILE A 114 13.99 0.36 4.34
C ILE A 114 14.86 -0.11 5.50
N ARG A 115 15.16 0.80 6.44
CA ARG A 115 16.01 0.51 7.62
C ARG A 115 17.36 -0.15 7.26
N GLY A 116 17.97 0.26 6.14
CA GLY A 116 19.24 -0.27 5.66
C GLY A 116 19.16 -1.66 5.01
N HIS A 117 17.94 -2.14 4.72
CA HIS A 117 17.68 -3.39 4.02
C HIS A 117 16.99 -3.16 2.68
N GLU A 118 17.29 -4.00 1.69
CA GLU A 118 16.59 -4.01 0.41
C GLU A 118 15.29 -4.81 0.52
N VAL A 119 14.17 -4.17 0.20
CA VAL A 119 12.85 -4.79 0.15
C VAL A 119 12.36 -4.75 -1.29
N GLY A 120 12.24 -5.92 -1.92
CA GLY A 120 11.67 -6.07 -3.26
C GLY A 120 10.16 -6.33 -3.20
N ILE A 121 9.39 -5.58 -3.98
CA ILE A 121 7.94 -5.74 -4.10
C ILE A 121 7.60 -6.02 -5.56
N ALA A 122 6.87 -7.10 -5.81
CA ALA A 122 6.36 -7.44 -7.14
C ALA A 122 4.83 -7.35 -7.13
N GLY A 123 4.28 -6.56 -8.05
CA GLY A 123 2.84 -6.37 -8.20
C GLY A 123 2.33 -7.13 -9.41
N ALA A 124 1.39 -8.04 -9.18
CA ALA A 124 0.70 -8.78 -10.23
C ALA A 124 -0.80 -8.67 -10.04
N LYS A 125 -1.52 -8.46 -11.15
CA LYS A 125 -2.98 -8.51 -11.16
C LYS A 125 -3.42 -9.96 -11.33
N GLY A 126 -4.19 -10.47 -10.37
CA GLY A 126 -4.89 -11.75 -10.51
C GLY A 126 -6.30 -11.54 -11.06
N PHE A 127 -6.62 -12.16 -12.20
CA PHE A 127 -8.00 -12.40 -12.62
C PHE A 127 -8.36 -13.87 -12.38
N VAL A 128 -9.66 -14.17 -12.23
CA VAL A 128 -10.23 -15.52 -12.05
C VAL A 128 -9.41 -16.59 -12.78
N GLY A 129 -8.52 -17.28 -12.04
CA GLY A 129 -7.58 -18.27 -12.57
C GLY A 129 -6.14 -18.17 -12.05
N GLY A 130 -5.72 -16.99 -11.58
CA GLY A 130 -4.34 -16.73 -11.14
C GLY A 130 -3.55 -15.92 -12.16
#